data_AF-A0A524F057-F1
#
_entry.id   AF-A0A524F057-F1
#
_cell.length_a   1.000
_cell.length_b   1.000
_cell.length_c   1.000
_cell.angle_alpha   90.00
_cell.angle_beta   90.00
_cell.angle_gamma   90.00
#
_symmetry.space_group_name_H-M   'P 1'
#
loop_
_entity.id
_entity.type
_entity.pdbx_description
1 polymer ?
#
loop_
_entity_poly.entity_id
_entity_poly.type
_entity_poly.pdbx_seq_one_letter_code
_entity_poly.pdbx_strand_id
1 'polypeptide(L)'
;MALTPKKIYEDLKKKDIDKLTAADLLIDLIEADLSIDIRLESIKTLKKIDIKHKKIFSILENLLISDSNEEIRTLAANALKVLFQEKALSPLKWALEHEKSWQFLLTLTSIISEFDNQEAKSIFIDKIKKIDNYQFNKSLSPFFKSKEIRSFSTDKLVEIIENYIIIKYIKDLLKNLNYEVEKGF
;
A
#
# COMPACT_ATOMS: atom_id res chain seq x y z
N MET A 1 -10.12 -8.32 -33.30
CA MET A 1 -9.66 -7.16 -32.51
C MET A 1 -9.09 -7.70 -31.21
N ALA A 2 -7.96 -7.17 -30.75
CA ALA A 2 -7.40 -7.56 -29.45
C ALA A 2 -8.35 -7.12 -28.33
N LEU A 3 -8.57 -7.99 -27.34
CA LEU A 3 -9.31 -7.65 -26.13
C LEU A 3 -8.52 -6.57 -25.37
N THR A 4 -9.16 -5.47 -24.98
CA THR A 4 -8.54 -4.38 -24.22
C THR A 4 -9.41 -3.97 -23.04
N PRO A 5 -8.83 -3.39 -21.97
CA PRO A 5 -9.61 -2.95 -20.81
C PRO A 5 -10.69 -1.93 -21.18
N LYS A 6 -10.37 -1.02 -22.10
CA LYS A 6 -11.32 -0.04 -22.64
C LYS A 6 -12.50 -0.72 -23.32
N LYS A 7 -12.24 -1.72 -24.17
CA LYS A 7 -13.29 -2.46 -24.87
C LYS A 7 -14.20 -3.22 -23.88
N ILE A 8 -13.61 -3.89 -22.88
CA ILE A 8 -14.36 -4.56 -21.81
C ILE A 8 -15.26 -3.56 -21.08
N TYR A 9 -14.75 -2.37 -20.74
CA TYR A 9 -15.53 -1.34 -20.07
C TYR A 9 -16.67 -0.78 -20.93
N GLU A 10 -16.45 -0.64 -22.24
CA GLU A 10 -17.49 -0.23 -23.20
C GLU A 10 -18.59 -1.27 -23.33
N ASP A 11 -18.22 -2.55 -23.41
CA ASP A 11 -19.18 -3.66 -23.52
C ASP A 11 -20.00 -3.81 -22.24
N LEU A 12 -19.38 -3.61 -21.07
CA LEU A 12 -20.11 -3.49 -19.79
C LEU A 12 -21.12 -2.33 -19.80
N LYS A 13 -20.71 -1.14 -20.30
CA LYS A 13 -21.60 0.03 -20.38
C LYS A 13 -22.80 -0.19 -21.30
N LYS A 14 -22.61 -0.94 -22.38
CA LYS A 14 -23.68 -1.34 -23.31
C LYS A 14 -24.57 -2.46 -22.76
N LYS A 15 -24.19 -3.06 -21.64
CA LYS A 15 -24.82 -4.25 -21.04
C LYS A 15 -24.68 -5.50 -21.92
N ASP A 16 -23.65 -5.53 -22.78
CA ASP A 16 -23.31 -6.72 -23.58
C ASP A 16 -22.69 -7.82 -22.69
N ILE A 17 -22.07 -7.42 -21.57
CA ILE A 17 -21.55 -8.30 -20.51
C ILE A 17 -21.93 -7.74 -19.13
N ASP A 18 -21.99 -8.61 -18.13
CA ASP A 18 -22.18 -8.20 -16.74
C ASP A 18 -20.85 -7.82 -16.04
N LYS A 19 -20.95 -7.29 -14.81
CA LYS A 19 -19.77 -6.85 -14.04
C LYS A 19 -18.82 -8.00 -13.68
N LEU A 20 -19.34 -9.21 -13.44
CA LEU A 20 -18.51 -10.36 -13.06
C LEU A 20 -17.71 -10.84 -14.26
N THR A 21 -18.36 -10.97 -15.42
CA THR A 21 -17.76 -11.28 -16.70
C THR A 21 -16.69 -10.24 -17.06
N ALA A 22 -17.00 -8.95 -16.91
CA ALA A 22 -16.03 -7.89 -17.13
C ALA A 22 -14.82 -7.99 -16.18
N ALA A 23 -15.05 -8.30 -14.91
CA ALA A 23 -13.98 -8.49 -13.93
C ALA A 23 -13.09 -9.68 -14.28
N ASP A 24 -13.67 -10.82 -14.68
CA ASP A 24 -12.91 -12.00 -15.09
C ASP A 24 -12.02 -11.71 -16.31
N LEU A 25 -12.57 -11.06 -17.34
CA LEU A 25 -11.79 -10.66 -18.52
C LEU A 25 -10.65 -9.68 -18.17
N LEU A 26 -10.86 -8.76 -17.22
CA LEU A 26 -9.81 -7.86 -16.76
C LEU A 26 -8.72 -8.58 -15.96
N ILE A 27 -9.10 -9.58 -15.15
CA ILE A 27 -8.14 -10.43 -14.43
C ILE A 27 -7.29 -11.21 -15.43
N ASP A 28 -7.89 -11.78 -16.47
CA ASP A 28 -7.14 -12.50 -17.51
C ASP A 28 -6.09 -11.59 -18.19
N LEU A 29 -6.42 -10.32 -18.43
CA LEU A 29 -5.47 -9.32 -18.96
C LEU A 29 -4.37 -8.92 -17.98
N ILE A 30 -4.64 -8.98 -16.66
CA ILE A 30 -3.66 -8.68 -15.60
C ILE A 30 -2.64 -9.81 -15.45
N GLU A 31 -3.10 -11.06 -15.53
CA GLU A 31 -2.28 -12.26 -15.33
C GLU A 31 -1.52 -12.69 -16.58
N ALA A 32 -1.98 -12.26 -17.77
CA ALA A 32 -1.27 -12.50 -19.01
C ALA A 32 0.07 -11.75 -19.06
N ASP A 33 1.04 -12.34 -19.77
CA ASP A 33 2.34 -11.71 -20.08
C ASP A 33 2.17 -10.61 -21.14
N LEU A 34 1.46 -9.56 -20.76
CA LEU A 34 1.14 -8.39 -21.58
C LEU A 34 1.94 -7.17 -21.10
N SER A 35 1.90 -6.11 -21.89
CA SER A 35 2.56 -4.85 -21.53
C SER A 35 2.04 -4.30 -20.20
N ILE A 36 2.94 -3.63 -19.48
CA ILE A 36 2.63 -3.00 -18.20
C ILE A 36 1.41 -2.07 -18.30
N ASP A 37 1.28 -1.32 -19.40
CA ASP A 37 0.17 -0.39 -19.65
C ASP A 37 -1.19 -1.10 -19.67
N ILE A 38 -1.27 -2.28 -20.28
CA ILE A 38 -2.52 -3.06 -20.32
C ILE A 38 -2.88 -3.52 -18.90
N ARG A 39 -1.90 -4.00 -18.13
CA ARG A 39 -2.11 -4.45 -16.75
C ARG A 39 -2.56 -3.29 -15.85
N LEU A 40 -1.89 -2.14 -15.93
CA LEU A 40 -2.24 -0.92 -15.19
C LEU A 40 -3.67 -0.45 -15.53
N GLU A 41 -4.02 -0.39 -16.81
CA GLU A 41 -5.36 0.03 -17.24
C GLU A 41 -6.44 -1.00 -16.85
N SER A 42 -6.09 -2.29 -16.81
CA SER A 42 -6.98 -3.35 -16.33
C SER A 42 -7.31 -3.16 -14.85
N ILE A 43 -6.32 -2.90 -14.00
CA ILE A 43 -6.53 -2.66 -12.56
C ILE A 43 -7.35 -1.37 -12.33
N LYS A 44 -7.05 -0.30 -13.07
CA LYS A 44 -7.83 0.95 -13.03
C LYS A 44 -9.29 0.71 -13.42
N THR A 45 -9.51 -0.07 -14.47
CA THR A 45 -10.85 -0.43 -14.93
C THR A 45 -11.57 -1.31 -13.90
N LEU A 46 -10.88 -2.28 -13.30
CA LEU A 46 -11.40 -3.15 -12.25
C LEU A 46 -11.87 -2.34 -11.03
N LYS A 47 -11.10 -1.31 -10.63
CA LYS A 47 -11.50 -0.35 -9.60
C LYS A 47 -12.76 0.43 -10.01
N LYS A 48 -12.84 0.86 -11.27
CA LYS A 48 -13.92 1.70 -11.80
C LYS A 48 -15.26 0.99 -11.94
N ILE A 49 -15.25 -0.31 -12.26
CA ILE A 49 -16.50 -1.09 -12.38
C ILE A 49 -17.15 -1.36 -11.02
N ASP A 50 -16.42 -1.13 -9.92
CA ASP A 50 -16.90 -1.18 -8.54
C ASP A 50 -17.69 -2.47 -8.25
N ILE A 51 -16.95 -3.58 -8.24
CA ILE A 51 -17.48 -4.89 -7.87
C ILE A 51 -16.60 -5.52 -6.81
N LYS A 52 -17.25 -5.97 -5.74
CA LYS A 52 -16.61 -6.60 -4.58
C LYS A 52 -16.79 -8.10 -4.69
N HIS A 53 -15.74 -8.80 -5.10
CA HIS A 53 -15.75 -10.26 -5.21
C HIS A 53 -14.47 -10.84 -4.61
N LYS A 54 -14.57 -12.04 -4.01
CA LYS A 54 -13.42 -12.70 -3.35
C LYS A 54 -12.23 -12.89 -4.31
N LYS A 55 -12.51 -13.28 -5.56
CA LYS A 55 -11.47 -13.45 -6.60
C LYS A 55 -10.70 -12.14 -6.84
N ILE A 56 -11.40 -11.01 -6.92
CA ILE A 56 -10.80 -9.68 -7.13
C ILE A 56 -9.91 -9.30 -5.95
N PHE A 57 -10.39 -9.53 -4.71
CA PHE A 57 -9.57 -9.30 -3.52
C PHE A 57 -8.27 -10.10 -3.58
N SER A 58 -8.34 -11.41 -3.87
CA SER A 58 -7.16 -12.28 -3.95
C SER A 58 -6.18 -11.84 -5.04
N ILE A 59 -6.66 -11.42 -6.21
CA ILE A 59 -5.79 -10.90 -7.27
C ILE A 59 -5.09 -9.62 -6.82
N LEU A 60 -5.82 -8.65 -6.28
CA LEU A 60 -5.23 -7.39 -5.83
C LEU A 60 -4.26 -7.60 -4.66
N GLU A 61 -4.55 -8.52 -3.74
CA GLU A 61 -3.65 -8.91 -2.65
C GLU A 61 -2.35 -9.53 -3.20
N ASN A 62 -2.45 -10.44 -4.16
CA ASN A 62 -1.28 -11.03 -4.80
C ASN A 62 -0.44 -9.95 -5.50
N LEU A 63 -1.07 -9.07 -6.28
CA LEU A 63 -0.37 -7.99 -6.97
C LEU A 63 0.36 -7.06 -5.98
N LEU A 64 -0.30 -6.69 -4.87
CA LEU A 64 0.30 -5.87 -3.82
C LEU A 64 1.56 -6.51 -3.24
N ILE A 65 1.56 -7.83 -3.06
CA ILE A 65 2.59 -8.55 -2.31
C ILE A 65 3.77 -8.98 -3.19
N SER A 66 3.51 -9.39 -4.44
CA SER A 66 4.49 -10.13 -5.24
C SER A 66 4.79 -9.54 -6.61
N ASP A 67 4.04 -8.54 -7.08
CA ASP A 67 4.32 -7.96 -8.40
C ASP A 67 5.66 -7.23 -8.39
N SER A 68 6.48 -7.43 -9.44
CA SER A 68 7.80 -6.80 -9.55
C SER A 68 7.71 -5.31 -9.83
N ASN A 69 6.61 -4.84 -10.43
CA ASN A 69 6.42 -3.45 -10.80
C ASN A 69 5.74 -2.65 -9.68
N GLU A 70 6.41 -1.59 -9.22
CA GLU A 70 5.94 -0.74 -8.12
C GLU A 70 4.62 0.00 -8.42
N GLU A 71 4.38 0.40 -9.68
CA GLU A 71 3.13 1.06 -10.07
C GLU A 71 1.94 0.09 -9.98
N ILE A 72 2.14 -1.18 -10.34
CA ILE A 72 1.14 -2.23 -10.18
C ILE A 72 0.84 -2.43 -8.69
N ARG A 73 1.86 -2.56 -7.84
CA ARG A 73 1.67 -2.70 -6.39
C ARG A 73 0.92 -1.50 -5.81
N THR A 74 1.24 -0.29 -6.26
CA THR A 74 0.57 0.96 -5.86
C THR A 74 -0.89 1.02 -6.27
N LEU A 75 -1.21 0.63 -7.50
CA LEU A 75 -2.59 0.57 -7.96
C LEU A 75 -3.38 -0.53 -7.25
N ALA A 76 -2.75 -1.67 -6.96
CA ALA A 76 -3.36 -2.76 -6.20
C ALA A 76 -3.68 -2.34 -4.76
N ALA A 77 -2.74 -1.69 -4.07
CA ALA A 77 -2.96 -1.10 -2.73
C ALA A 77 -4.15 -0.13 -2.71
N ASN A 78 -4.20 0.77 -3.70
CA ASN A 78 -5.29 1.73 -3.82
C ASN A 78 -6.63 1.07 -4.15
N ALA A 79 -6.64 0.07 -5.02
CA ALA A 79 -7.85 -0.68 -5.35
C ALA A 79 -8.37 -1.47 -4.15
N LEU A 80 -7.48 -2.08 -3.34
CA LEU A 80 -7.85 -2.73 -2.08
C LEU A 80 -8.51 -1.76 -1.11
N LYS A 81 -7.92 -0.59 -0.88
CA LYS A 81 -8.51 0.46 -0.02
C LYS A 81 -9.93 0.83 -0.47
N VAL A 82 -10.10 1.11 -1.77
CA VAL A 82 -11.39 1.59 -2.32
C VAL A 82 -12.46 0.50 -2.33
N LEU A 83 -12.13 -0.71 -2.79
CA LEU A 83 -13.12 -1.78 -2.99
C LEU A 83 -13.36 -2.59 -1.71
N PHE A 84 -12.34 -2.76 -0.87
CA PHE A 84 -12.33 -3.72 0.24
C PHE A 84 -11.87 -3.08 1.57
N GLN A 85 -12.32 -1.85 1.85
CA GLN A 85 -11.93 -1.07 3.03
C GLN A 85 -11.88 -1.89 4.34
N GLU A 86 -12.89 -2.73 4.61
CA GLU A 86 -12.98 -3.56 5.81
C GLU A 86 -11.87 -4.62 5.96
N LYS A 87 -11.24 -5.03 4.85
CA LYS A 87 -10.24 -6.10 4.81
C LYS A 87 -8.87 -5.64 4.31
N ALA A 88 -8.78 -4.42 3.79
CA ALA A 88 -7.59 -3.91 3.12
C ALA A 88 -6.42 -3.65 4.08
N LEU A 89 -6.69 -3.33 5.35
CA LEU A 89 -5.61 -3.03 6.31
C LEU A 89 -4.68 -4.21 6.56
N SER A 90 -5.18 -5.44 6.56
CA SER A 90 -4.35 -6.64 6.77
C SER A 90 -3.26 -6.84 5.70
N PRO A 91 -3.58 -6.92 4.39
CA PRO A 91 -2.55 -7.04 3.36
C PRO A 91 -1.67 -5.79 3.24
N LEU A 92 -2.22 -4.58 3.46
CA LEU A 92 -1.41 -3.35 3.49
C LEU A 92 -0.38 -3.35 4.61
N LYS A 93 -0.77 -3.80 5.82
CA LYS A 93 0.16 -4.00 6.94
C LYS A 93 1.26 -5.00 6.58
N TRP A 94 0.87 -6.13 5.99
CA TRP A 94 1.85 -7.15 5.59
C TRP A 94 2.87 -6.58 4.61
N ALA A 95 2.42 -5.84 3.59
CA ALA A 95 3.30 -5.19 2.62
C ALA A 95 4.23 -4.16 3.29
N LEU A 96 3.70 -3.33 4.21
CA LEU A 96 4.50 -2.35 4.96
C LEU A 96 5.60 -3.02 5.81
N GLU A 97 5.40 -4.26 6.26
CA GLU A 97 6.39 -5.01 7.05
C GLU A 97 7.47 -5.69 6.21
N HIS A 98 7.20 -6.04 4.96
CA HIS A 98 8.07 -6.91 4.14
C HIS A 98 8.62 -6.26 2.86
N GLU A 99 8.14 -5.08 2.47
CA GLU A 99 8.65 -4.33 1.32
C GLU A 99 10.07 -3.77 1.58
N LYS A 100 10.86 -3.67 0.49
CA LYS A 100 12.22 -3.14 0.47
C LYS A 100 12.33 -1.78 -0.24
N SER A 101 11.48 -1.49 -1.23
CA SER A 101 11.41 -0.20 -1.90
C SER A 101 11.03 0.89 -0.90
N TRP A 102 11.91 1.85 -0.67
CA TRP A 102 11.63 2.95 0.25
C TRP A 102 10.52 3.85 -0.29
N GLN A 103 10.45 4.05 -1.61
CA GLN A 103 9.37 4.81 -2.25
C GLN A 103 8.01 4.13 -2.08
N PHE A 104 7.95 2.81 -2.25
CA PHE A 104 6.70 2.08 -2.03
C PHE A 104 6.30 2.05 -0.56
N LEU A 105 7.26 1.97 0.37
CA LEU A 105 6.98 2.09 1.80
C LEU A 105 6.35 3.45 2.16
N LEU A 106 6.83 4.57 1.60
CA LEU A 106 6.20 5.89 1.76
C LEU A 106 4.79 5.93 1.13
N THR A 107 4.61 5.26 0.00
CA THR A 107 3.28 5.16 -0.63
C THR A 107 2.32 4.36 0.25
N LEU A 108 2.78 3.27 0.87
CA LEU A 108 1.98 2.47 1.81
C LEU A 108 1.63 3.25 3.07
N THR A 109 2.54 4.06 3.64
CA THR A 109 2.22 4.90 4.80
C THR A 109 1.11 5.89 4.48
N SER A 110 1.19 6.54 3.31
CA SER A 110 0.16 7.45 2.79
C SER A 110 -1.19 6.73 2.60
N ILE A 111 -1.21 5.56 1.95
CA ILE A 111 -2.46 4.82 1.72
C ILE A 111 -3.09 4.35 3.04
N ILE A 112 -2.30 3.88 4.00
CA ILE A 112 -2.79 3.40 5.30
C ILE A 112 -3.28 4.58 6.15
N SER A 113 -2.67 5.76 6.06
CA SER A 113 -3.08 6.92 6.87
C SER A 113 -4.45 7.47 6.48
N GLU A 114 -4.89 7.24 5.24
CA GLU A 114 -6.24 7.56 4.78
C GLU A 114 -7.33 6.69 5.43
N PHE A 115 -6.98 5.59 6.10
CA PHE A 115 -7.92 4.87 6.96
C PHE A 115 -8.03 5.61 8.30
N ASP A 116 -9.03 6.48 8.42
CA ASP A 116 -9.30 7.24 9.65
C ASP A 116 -9.93 6.35 10.74
N ASN A 117 -9.15 5.38 11.25
CA ASN A 117 -9.58 4.47 12.30
C ASN A 117 -8.43 4.04 13.24
N GLN A 118 -8.80 3.47 14.39
CA GLN A 118 -7.83 3.04 15.41
C GLN A 118 -6.96 1.86 14.95
N GLU A 119 -7.45 1.03 14.02
CA GLU A 119 -6.70 -0.10 13.49
C GLU A 119 -5.49 0.38 12.67
N ALA A 120 -5.68 1.33 11.76
CA ALA A 120 -4.62 1.97 10.99
C ALA A 120 -3.60 2.65 11.91
N LYS A 121 -4.07 3.40 12.91
CA LYS A 121 -3.21 4.00 13.93
C LYS A 121 -2.37 2.96 14.68
N SER A 122 -2.96 1.82 15.02
CA SER A 122 -2.25 0.73 15.70
C SER A 122 -1.15 0.12 14.85
N ILE A 123 -1.36 0.01 13.52
CA ILE A 123 -0.35 -0.46 12.57
C ILE A 123 0.91 0.42 12.64
N PHE A 124 0.73 1.75 12.65
CA PHE A 124 1.87 2.67 12.75
C PHE A 124 2.59 2.56 14.09
N ILE A 125 1.86 2.50 15.21
CA ILE A 125 2.48 2.31 16.53
C ILE A 125 3.28 1.00 16.58
N ASP A 126 2.76 -0.08 16.03
CA ASP A 126 3.45 -1.37 15.99
C ASP A 126 4.67 -1.36 15.06
N LYS A 127 4.61 -0.65 13.93
CA LYS A 127 5.77 -0.43 13.06
C LYS A 127 6.86 0.36 13.78
N ILE A 128 6.51 1.42 14.50
CA ILE A 128 7.46 2.25 15.27
C ILE A 128 8.15 1.42 16.35
N LYS A 129 7.41 0.55 17.07
CA LYS A 129 8.01 -0.35 18.08
C LYS A 129 9.06 -1.30 17.49
N LYS A 130 8.93 -1.65 16.21
CA LYS A 130 9.83 -2.56 15.48
C LYS A 130 10.98 -1.81 14.79
N ILE A 131 11.13 -0.49 14.99
CA ILE A 131 12.25 0.26 14.42
C ILE A 131 13.57 -0.25 14.99
N ASP A 132 14.39 -0.79 14.10
CA ASP A 132 15.76 -1.20 14.42
C ASP A 132 16.73 -0.05 14.12
N ASN A 133 16.74 0.96 14.99
CA ASN A 133 17.68 2.08 14.93
C ASN A 133 17.87 2.69 16.32
N TYR A 134 19.11 2.66 16.82
CA TYR A 134 19.45 3.15 18.17
C TYR A 134 19.02 4.60 18.41
N GLN A 135 19.25 5.51 17.45
CA GLN A 135 18.93 6.92 17.65
C GLN A 135 17.42 7.14 17.76
N PHE A 136 16.63 6.54 16.88
CA PHE A 136 15.17 6.55 16.98
C PHE A 136 14.69 5.94 18.29
N ASN A 137 15.22 4.77 18.67
CA ASN A 137 14.80 4.08 19.90
C ASN A 137 15.13 4.88 21.15
N LYS A 138 16.31 5.52 21.21
CA LYS A 138 16.68 6.45 22.29
C LYS A 138 15.72 7.63 22.37
N SER A 139 15.41 8.24 21.22
CA SER A 139 14.56 9.42 21.09
C SER A 139 13.10 9.13 21.44
N LEU A 140 12.60 7.95 21.07
CA LEU A 140 11.20 7.55 21.26
C LEU A 140 10.93 6.83 22.60
N SER A 141 11.97 6.34 23.28
CA SER A 141 11.85 5.60 24.56
C SER A 141 11.00 6.31 25.62
N PRO A 142 11.13 7.64 25.85
CA PRO A 142 10.31 8.35 26.83
C PRO A 142 8.80 8.24 26.54
N PHE A 143 8.39 8.38 25.27
CA PHE A 143 6.98 8.33 24.85
C PHE A 143 6.36 6.92 24.98
N PHE A 144 7.17 5.88 24.80
CA PHE A 144 6.73 4.50 25.06
C PHE A 144 6.58 4.23 26.57
N LYS A 145 7.53 4.70 27.39
CA LYS A 145 7.48 4.55 28.86
C LYS A 145 6.29 5.29 29.47
N SER A 146 6.02 6.52 29.02
CA SER A 146 4.89 7.33 29.48
C SER A 146 3.54 6.93 28.86
N LYS A 147 3.54 6.04 27.85
CA LYS A 147 2.39 5.67 27.01
C LYS A 147 1.83 6.82 26.15
N GLU A 148 2.51 7.97 26.11
CA GLU A 148 2.13 9.15 25.31
C GLU A 148 2.14 8.88 23.80
N ILE A 149 2.88 7.87 23.33
CA ILE A 149 2.84 7.44 21.92
C ILE A 149 1.40 7.13 21.44
N ARG A 150 0.52 6.67 22.35
CA ARG A 150 -0.88 6.36 22.02
C ARG A 150 -1.73 7.61 21.78
N SER A 151 -1.33 8.77 22.31
CA SER A 151 -2.03 10.04 22.10
C SER A 151 -1.53 10.82 20.88
N PHE A 152 -0.49 10.36 20.18
CA PHE A 152 -0.03 11.01 18.96
C PHE A 152 -1.11 10.96 17.87
N SER A 153 -1.18 12.00 17.03
CA SER A 153 -2.01 11.98 15.82
C SER A 153 -1.48 10.96 14.82
N THR A 154 -2.33 10.53 13.88
CA THR A 154 -1.91 9.66 12.78
C THR A 154 -0.79 10.31 11.98
N ASP A 155 -0.91 11.58 11.64
CA ASP A 155 0.12 12.34 10.91
C ASP A 155 1.48 12.30 11.62
N LYS A 156 1.48 12.50 12.94
CA LYS A 156 2.71 12.47 13.75
C LYS A 156 3.34 11.08 13.77
N LEU A 157 2.53 10.01 13.74
CA LEU A 157 3.05 8.64 13.66
C LEU A 157 3.59 8.32 12.27
N VAL A 158 2.92 8.81 11.21
CA VAL A 158 3.37 8.70 9.82
C VAL A 158 4.73 9.38 9.65
N GLU A 159 4.87 10.62 10.11
CA GLU A 159 6.11 11.40 10.00
C GLU A 159 7.31 10.66 10.64
N ILE A 160 7.14 10.05 11.82
CA ILE A 160 8.19 9.24 12.47
C ILE A 160 8.61 8.06 11.57
N ILE A 161 7.65 7.38 10.96
CA ILE A 161 7.91 6.22 10.10
C ILE A 161 8.59 6.65 8.81
N GLU A 162 8.14 7.73 8.18
CA GLU A 162 8.71 8.26 6.95
C GLU A 162 10.14 8.73 7.16
N ASN A 163 10.42 9.46 8.26
CA ASN A 163 11.78 9.85 8.61
C ASN A 163 12.69 8.64 8.84
N TYR A 164 12.18 7.59 9.50
CA TYR A 164 12.93 6.34 9.64
C TYR A 164 13.22 5.67 8.29
N ILE A 165 12.22 5.57 7.39
CA ILE A 165 12.37 4.98 6.05
C ILE A 165 13.46 5.73 5.26
N ILE A 166 13.37 7.07 5.23
CA ILE A 166 14.30 7.93 4.50
C ILE A 166 15.71 7.80 5.07
N ILE A 167 15.87 7.92 6.39
CA ILE A 167 17.19 7.82 7.04
C ILE A 167 17.81 6.44 6.82
N LYS A 168 17.01 5.36 6.91
CA LYS A 168 17.48 4.00 6.64
C LYS A 168 18.01 3.88 5.20
N TYR A 169 17.25 4.37 4.22
CA TYR A 169 17.68 4.37 2.83
C TYR A 169 18.98 5.15 2.61
N ILE A 170 19.08 6.37 3.16
CA ILE A 170 20.27 7.22 3.02
C ILE A 170 21.49 6.57 3.68
N LYS A 171 21.32 5.93 4.85
CA LYS A 171 22.40 5.18 5.51
C LYS A 171 22.92 4.04 4.66
N ASP A 172 22.02 3.25 4.10
CA ASP A 172 22.37 2.10 3.27
C ASP A 172 23.11 2.57 2.00
N LEU A 173 22.78 3.77 1.49
CA LEU A 173 23.43 4.40 0.34
C LEU A 173 24.81 4.98 0.66
N LEU A 174 24.93 5.78 1.74
CA LEU A 174 26.11 6.61 2.01
C LEU A 174 27.13 5.98 2.97
N LYS A 175 26.75 4.91 3.70
CA LYS A 175 27.54 4.16 4.71
C LYS A 175 28.05 4.96 5.92
N ASN A 176 28.45 6.22 5.75
CA ASN A 176 29.01 7.11 6.77
C ASN A 176 28.16 8.39 6.92
N LEU A 177 26.89 8.22 7.31
CA LEU A 177 25.97 9.34 7.57
C LEU A 177 25.98 9.71 9.06
N ASN A 178 26.33 10.96 9.36
CA ASN A 178 26.12 11.57 10.68
C ASN A 178 24.78 12.32 10.68
N TYR A 179 23.93 12.02 11.65
CA TYR A 179 22.62 12.64 11.84
C TYR A 179 22.22 12.49 13.31
N GLU A 180 21.26 13.32 13.73
CA GLU A 180 20.60 13.25 15.04
C GLU A 180 19.09 13.10 14.83
N VAL A 181 18.40 12.54 15.83
CA VAL A 181 16.94 12.33 15.80
C VAL A 181 16.32 12.93 17.05
N GLU A 182 15.44 13.92 16.89
CA GLU A 182 14.79 14.60 18.01
C GLU A 182 13.30 14.26 18.05
N LYS A 183 12.88 13.52 19.09
CA LYS A 183 11.51 13.03 19.28
C LYS A 183 10.97 12.14 18.14
N GLY A 184 11.85 11.63 17.28
CA GLY A 184 11.48 10.83 16.11
C GLY A 184 11.28 11.64 14.83
N PHE A 185 11.50 12.96 14.88
CA PHE A 185 11.49 13.88 13.75
C PHE A 185 12.91 14.34 13.43
#